data_AF-A0A7C2M558-F1
#
_entry.id   AF-A0A7C2M558-F1
#
_cell.length_a   1.000
_cell.length_b   1.000
_cell.length_c   1.000
_cell.angle_alpha   90.00
_cell.angle_beta   90.00
_cell.angle_gamma   90.00
#
_symmetry.space_group_name_H-M   'P 1'
#
loop_
_entity.id
_entity.type
_entity.pdbx_description
1 polymer ?
#
loop_
_entity_poly.entity_id
_entity_poly.type
_entity_poly.pdbx_seq_one_letter_code
_entity_poly.pdbx_strand_id
1 'polypeptide(L)'
;MKAQILFTALVLQFSVSLQAQDPEVYRLRLDIPLFDYPQNLSLPGYFPSMNQSLEWSRDFYELGFYGIDALGNAIFRPGNNPGYQLRNISNHAFKYLSGLAFSRYASELPIPLGVWAHEEFHRTVLGEAGVPSKNGNWLFHRWDGTVYGIPDEMLEILKADEPDRLLNSYVAGVQYEVILNRRISTGDFYHHRSLAKNALLLYNAWYVHNYFRFSTSAASDSVKIIAPPHEDPDPALRDYAGADLTAWAADMFNPGLPYTETRDPFPNGEGVNRRVGFSDLSSEAQEYLVRQKRLSLLNFLNPAILFVNRIRLSPEFSFNLFTQYAPTHFGNDIALFVPLKIMDHNLLVNAHRYGNRSAAGYGIGLGVFDFRLSERMSADMEMDLWNQPASFWLNEKKAGGSLSIRPQFIISRAISGYIRLSGKTHGWQMGNPYLEKNLSVQLGMNINVGIPD
;
A
#
# COMPACT_ATOMS: atom_id res chain seq x y z
N MET A 1 -18.01 -27.39 -14.90
CA MET A 1 -19.02 -26.31 -15.07
C MET A 1 -20.08 -26.27 -13.97
N LYS A 2 -20.85 -27.33 -13.68
CA LYS A 2 -21.91 -27.29 -12.65
C LYS A 2 -21.41 -27.03 -11.22
N ALA A 3 -20.25 -27.56 -10.82
CA ALA A 3 -19.67 -27.36 -9.49
C ALA A 3 -19.15 -25.93 -9.25
N GLN A 4 -18.60 -25.27 -10.28
CA GLN A 4 -18.15 -23.87 -10.20
C GLN A 4 -19.32 -22.91 -10.08
N ILE A 5 -20.41 -23.13 -10.82
CA ILE A 5 -21.63 -22.31 -10.73
C ILE A 5 -22.29 -22.49 -9.36
N LEU A 6 -22.34 -23.72 -8.84
CA LEU A 6 -22.83 -23.98 -7.48
C LEU A 6 -21.97 -23.32 -6.41
N PHE A 7 -20.64 -23.35 -6.54
CA PHE A 7 -19.75 -22.71 -5.59
C PHE A 7 -19.90 -21.18 -5.60
N THR A 8 -19.98 -20.56 -6.78
CA THR A 8 -20.24 -19.12 -6.92
C THR A 8 -21.62 -18.74 -6.37
N ALA A 9 -22.66 -19.54 -6.63
CA ALA A 9 -24.00 -19.30 -6.10
C ALA A 9 -24.06 -19.50 -4.57
N LEU A 10 -23.32 -20.47 -4.02
CA LEU A 10 -23.23 -20.69 -2.57
C LEU A 10 -22.50 -19.53 -1.88
N VAL A 11 -21.39 -19.05 -2.45
CA VAL A 11 -20.66 -17.89 -1.94
C VAL A 11 -21.57 -16.66 -1.96
N LEU A 12 -22.29 -16.42 -3.06
CA LEU A 12 -23.25 -15.31 -3.18
C LEU A 12 -24.43 -15.43 -2.21
N GLN A 13 -24.93 -16.64 -1.91
CA GLN A 13 -26.01 -16.84 -0.92
C GLN A 13 -25.53 -16.71 0.53
N PHE A 14 -24.29 -17.12 0.84
CA PHE A 14 -23.69 -16.92 2.16
C PHE A 14 -23.42 -15.43 2.44
N SER A 15 -23.07 -14.62 1.42
CA SER A 15 -22.92 -13.17 1.57
C SER A 15 -24.22 -12.45 1.96
N VAL A 16 -25.37 -12.98 1.51
CA VAL A 16 -26.69 -12.36 1.73
C VAL A 16 -27.29 -12.70 3.10
N SER A 17 -26.91 -13.84 3.69
CA SER A 17 -27.52 -14.34 4.94
C SER A 17 -26.76 -13.95 6.22
N LEU A 18 -25.52 -13.46 6.12
CA LEU A 18 -24.70 -13.02 7.26
C LEU A 18 -24.87 -11.52 7.64
N GLN A 19 -25.77 -10.82 6.96
CA GLN A 19 -25.97 -9.39 7.14
C GLN A 19 -27.17 -9.08 8.06
N ALA A 20 -27.02 -9.35 9.36
CA ALA A 20 -27.69 -8.52 10.36
C ALA A 20 -26.97 -7.15 10.35
N GLN A 21 -27.39 -6.26 9.45
CA GLN A 21 -26.64 -5.03 9.12
C GLN A 21 -26.76 -4.02 10.25
N ASP A 22 -25.62 -3.61 10.81
CA ASP A 22 -25.53 -2.35 11.53
C ASP A 22 -25.81 -1.21 10.52
N PRO A 23 -26.48 -0.12 10.93
CA PRO A 23 -26.75 1.00 10.04
C PRO A 23 -25.44 1.62 9.51
N GLU A 24 -25.49 2.14 8.28
CA GLU A 24 -24.39 2.92 7.70
C GLU A 24 -24.05 4.11 8.61
N VAL A 25 -22.76 4.40 8.78
CA VAL A 25 -22.33 5.58 9.56
C VAL A 25 -22.26 6.83 8.67
N TYR A 26 -21.88 6.64 7.41
CA TYR A 26 -21.81 7.65 6.35
C TYR A 26 -21.65 6.94 5.00
N ARG A 27 -21.93 7.65 3.89
CA ARG A 27 -21.72 7.10 2.54
C ARG A 27 -20.29 7.25 2.05
N LEU A 28 -19.68 8.41 2.29
CA LEU A 28 -18.32 8.72 1.86
C LEU A 28 -17.58 9.43 3.01
N ARG A 29 -16.32 9.05 3.25
CA ARG A 29 -15.40 9.75 4.15
C ARG A 29 -14.09 10.03 3.42
N LEU A 30 -13.69 11.29 3.42
CA LEU A 30 -12.40 11.76 2.94
C LEU A 30 -11.50 12.08 4.14
N ASP A 31 -10.21 11.79 4.03
CA ASP A 31 -9.15 12.18 4.97
C ASP A 31 -8.12 13.01 4.22
N ILE A 32 -8.14 14.31 4.48
CA ILE A 32 -7.36 15.30 3.75
C ILE A 32 -6.22 15.75 4.68
N PRO A 33 -5.05 15.11 4.62
CA PRO A 33 -3.86 15.58 5.31
C PRO A 33 -3.35 16.86 4.64
N LEU A 34 -3.30 17.95 5.41
CA LEU A 34 -2.93 19.27 4.93
C LEU A 34 -1.43 19.56 5.14
N PHE A 35 -0.86 19.00 6.19
CA PHE A 35 0.54 19.22 6.56
C PHE A 35 1.13 18.00 7.26
N ASP A 36 2.38 17.68 6.97
CA ASP A 36 3.15 16.57 7.55
C ASP A 36 4.59 17.01 7.81
N TYR A 37 4.95 17.12 9.10
CA TYR A 37 6.29 17.42 9.58
C TYR A 37 7.01 16.13 9.99
N PRO A 38 8.31 15.97 9.66
CA PRO A 38 9.18 16.97 9.03
C PRO A 38 9.19 16.94 7.49
N GLN A 39 8.55 15.96 6.85
CA GLN A 39 8.64 15.73 5.39
C GLN A 39 8.36 16.98 4.54
N ASN A 40 7.28 17.71 4.81
CA ASN A 40 6.94 18.90 4.02
C ASN A 40 7.92 20.07 4.18
N LEU A 41 8.77 20.07 5.22
CA LEU A 41 9.77 21.10 5.47
C LEU A 41 11.21 20.63 5.21
N SER A 42 11.42 19.33 5.05
CA SER A 42 12.75 18.76 4.81
C SER A 42 13.15 19.04 3.36
N LEU A 43 14.44 19.28 3.14
CA LEU A 43 15.02 19.38 1.79
C LEU A 43 15.79 18.09 1.46
N PRO A 44 15.73 17.63 0.20
CA PRO A 44 14.88 18.13 -0.90
C PRO A 44 13.36 18.03 -0.60
N GLY A 45 12.52 18.98 -1.06
CA GLY A 45 11.12 19.11 -0.58
C GLY A 45 10.22 17.87 -0.80
N TYR A 46 9.64 17.31 0.27
CA TYR A 46 8.70 16.17 0.21
C TYR A 46 7.24 16.60 0.36
N PHE A 47 6.79 17.48 -0.53
CA PHE A 47 5.35 17.67 -0.74
C PHE A 47 4.92 17.02 -2.06
N PRO A 48 3.94 16.10 -2.05
CA PRO A 48 3.29 15.54 -0.85
C PRO A 48 4.24 14.63 -0.03
N SER A 49 3.95 14.45 1.25
CA SER A 49 4.63 13.44 2.09
C SER A 49 4.13 12.03 1.76
N MET A 50 4.83 10.98 2.22
CA MET A 50 4.39 9.59 2.03
C MET A 50 2.95 9.35 2.54
N ASN A 51 2.61 9.88 3.72
CA ASN A 51 1.25 9.76 4.25
C ASN A 51 0.24 10.60 3.47
N GLN A 52 0.63 11.80 3.00
CA GLN A 52 -0.25 12.60 2.15
C GLN A 52 -0.57 11.87 0.85
N SER A 53 0.42 11.27 0.20
CA SER A 53 0.24 10.49 -1.03
C SER A 53 -0.68 9.28 -0.80
N LEU A 54 -0.51 8.57 0.32
CA LEU A 54 -1.38 7.44 0.69
C LEU A 54 -2.84 7.88 0.85
N GLU A 55 -3.09 8.91 1.67
CA GLU A 55 -4.47 9.31 1.98
C GLU A 55 -5.14 10.02 0.79
N TRP A 56 -4.40 10.80 0.00
CA TRP A 56 -4.91 11.37 -1.25
C TRP A 56 -5.31 10.25 -2.21
N SER A 57 -4.47 9.22 -2.37
CA SER A 57 -4.81 8.11 -3.24
C SER A 57 -6.03 7.34 -2.76
N ARG A 58 -6.10 7.05 -1.45
CA ARG A 58 -7.27 6.44 -0.83
C ARG A 58 -8.53 7.25 -1.12
N ASP A 59 -8.49 8.56 -0.92
CA ASP A 59 -9.63 9.46 -1.11
C ASP A 59 -10.09 9.56 -2.57
N PHE A 60 -9.18 9.57 -3.53
CA PHE A 60 -9.52 9.51 -4.96
C PHE A 60 -10.21 8.18 -5.31
N TYR A 61 -9.75 7.06 -4.74
CA TYR A 61 -10.47 5.79 -4.86
C TYR A 61 -11.85 5.85 -4.18
N GLU A 62 -11.97 6.42 -2.98
CA GLU A 62 -13.26 6.59 -2.29
C GLU A 62 -14.27 7.37 -3.16
N LEU A 63 -13.83 8.44 -3.82
CA LEU A 63 -14.66 9.21 -4.75
C LEU A 63 -15.10 8.38 -5.97
N GLY A 64 -14.18 7.63 -6.58
CA GLY A 64 -14.50 6.78 -7.73
C GLY A 64 -15.48 5.67 -7.37
N PHE A 65 -15.26 4.99 -6.25
CA PHE A 65 -16.17 3.94 -5.75
C PHE A 65 -17.52 4.51 -5.30
N TYR A 66 -17.57 5.73 -4.77
CA TYR A 66 -18.82 6.44 -4.50
C TYR A 66 -19.64 6.67 -5.79
N GLY A 67 -18.97 7.10 -6.87
CA GLY A 67 -19.62 7.25 -8.18
C GLY A 67 -20.16 5.93 -8.74
N ILE A 68 -19.37 4.85 -8.64
CA ILE A 68 -19.78 3.51 -9.08
C ILE A 68 -20.99 3.00 -8.30
N ASP A 69 -21.00 3.18 -6.98
CA ASP A 69 -22.13 2.78 -6.13
C ASP A 69 -23.41 3.54 -6.50
N ALA A 70 -23.32 4.87 -6.63
CA ALA A 70 -24.44 5.72 -7.01
C ALA A 70 -25.01 5.31 -8.38
N LEU A 71 -24.14 5.07 -9.36
CA LEU A 71 -24.54 4.63 -10.71
C LEU A 71 -25.21 3.25 -10.68
N GLY A 72 -24.61 2.29 -9.95
CA GLY A 72 -25.19 0.96 -9.80
C GLY A 72 -26.58 1.02 -9.15
N ASN A 73 -26.75 1.84 -8.11
CA ASN A 73 -28.03 2.02 -7.43
C ASN A 73 -29.08 2.65 -8.35
N ALA A 74 -28.69 3.63 -9.18
CA ALA A 74 -29.57 4.25 -10.16
C ALA A 74 -30.05 3.29 -11.26
N ILE A 75 -29.15 2.45 -11.78
CA ILE A 75 -29.44 1.49 -12.86
C ILE A 75 -30.31 0.33 -12.36
N PHE A 76 -29.90 -0.33 -11.27
CA PHE A 76 -30.50 -1.60 -10.85
C PHE A 76 -31.60 -1.45 -9.80
N ARG A 77 -31.65 -0.32 -9.08
CA ARG A 77 -32.64 -0.02 -8.04
C ARG A 77 -32.81 -1.19 -7.05
N PRO A 78 -31.76 -1.52 -6.29
CA PRO A 78 -31.77 -2.63 -5.34
C PRO A 78 -32.82 -2.40 -4.24
N GLY A 79 -33.27 -3.47 -3.58
CA GLY A 79 -34.29 -3.39 -2.54
C GLY A 79 -34.42 -4.66 -1.70
N ASN A 80 -35.19 -4.57 -0.62
CA ASN A 80 -35.25 -5.62 0.41
C ASN A 80 -36.36 -6.67 0.19
N ASN A 81 -37.23 -6.48 -0.80
CA ASN A 81 -38.32 -7.41 -1.09
C ASN A 81 -37.81 -8.65 -1.85
N PRO A 82 -38.38 -9.86 -1.64
CA PRO A 82 -37.95 -11.09 -2.31
C PRO A 82 -37.86 -10.99 -3.85
N GLY A 83 -38.72 -10.20 -4.49
CA GLY A 83 -38.69 -9.96 -5.94
C GLY A 83 -37.48 -9.15 -6.44
N TYR A 84 -36.65 -8.59 -5.55
CA TYR A 84 -35.49 -7.76 -5.91
C TYR A 84 -34.17 -8.55 -5.93
N GLN A 85 -34.18 -9.86 -5.65
CA GLN A 85 -32.95 -10.67 -5.60
C GLN A 85 -32.07 -10.53 -6.85
N LEU A 86 -32.66 -10.65 -8.04
CA LEU A 86 -31.91 -10.50 -9.30
C LEU A 86 -31.33 -9.07 -9.45
N ARG A 87 -32.09 -8.04 -9.05
CA ARG A 87 -31.61 -6.65 -9.06
C ARG A 87 -30.44 -6.45 -8.10
N ASN A 88 -30.52 -7.03 -6.90
CA ASN A 88 -29.45 -6.95 -5.91
C ASN A 88 -28.20 -7.67 -6.40
N ILE A 89 -28.33 -8.86 -6.98
CA ILE A 89 -27.18 -9.60 -7.53
C ILE A 89 -26.55 -8.81 -8.69
N SER A 90 -27.36 -8.32 -9.63
CA SER A 90 -26.86 -7.52 -10.75
C SER A 90 -26.20 -6.21 -10.30
N ASN A 91 -26.74 -5.55 -9.29
CA ASN A 91 -26.16 -4.35 -8.68
C ASN A 91 -24.78 -4.64 -8.07
N HIS A 92 -24.63 -5.69 -7.27
CA HIS A 92 -23.34 -6.09 -6.71
C HIS A 92 -22.34 -6.50 -7.79
N ALA A 93 -22.76 -7.30 -8.76
CA ALA A 93 -21.91 -7.72 -9.87
C ALA A 93 -21.42 -6.52 -10.69
N PHE A 94 -22.31 -5.58 -11.01
CA PHE A 94 -21.95 -4.33 -11.68
C PHE A 94 -20.92 -3.53 -10.87
N LYS A 95 -21.20 -3.26 -9.59
CA LYS A 95 -20.28 -2.47 -8.74
C LYS A 95 -18.91 -3.12 -8.64
N TYR A 96 -18.85 -4.44 -8.50
CA TYR A 96 -17.58 -5.17 -8.44
C TYR A 96 -16.81 -5.14 -9.75
N LEU A 97 -17.48 -5.41 -10.89
CA LEU A 97 -16.83 -5.41 -12.21
C LEU A 97 -16.40 -4.01 -12.62
N SER A 98 -17.25 -3.00 -12.42
CA SER A 98 -16.90 -1.60 -12.65
C SER A 98 -15.81 -1.12 -11.71
N GLY A 99 -15.84 -1.53 -10.43
CA GLY A 99 -14.79 -1.26 -9.46
C GLY A 99 -13.45 -1.88 -9.85
N LEU A 100 -13.45 -3.10 -10.39
CA LEU A 100 -12.24 -3.77 -10.87
C LEU A 100 -11.68 -3.06 -12.12
N ALA A 101 -12.55 -2.73 -13.08
CA ALA A 101 -12.15 -1.97 -14.26
C ALA A 101 -11.60 -0.59 -13.87
N PHE A 102 -12.29 0.12 -12.99
CA PHE A 102 -11.82 1.41 -12.46
C PHE A 102 -10.47 1.26 -11.76
N SER A 103 -10.30 0.26 -10.88
CA SER A 103 -9.03 0.02 -10.18
C SER A 103 -7.89 -0.20 -11.17
N ARG A 104 -8.09 -1.01 -12.21
CA ARG A 104 -7.07 -1.34 -13.22
C ARG A 104 -6.69 -0.19 -14.14
N TYR A 105 -7.68 0.54 -14.64
CA TYR A 105 -7.42 1.58 -15.65
C TYR A 105 -7.16 2.94 -15.02
N ALA A 106 -7.82 3.26 -13.91
CA ALA A 106 -7.60 4.52 -13.21
C ALA A 106 -6.27 4.53 -12.43
N SER A 107 -5.72 3.36 -12.06
CA SER A 107 -4.39 3.28 -11.45
C SER A 107 -3.27 3.82 -12.35
N GLU A 108 -3.48 3.80 -13.66
CA GLU A 108 -2.51 4.28 -14.65
C GLU A 108 -2.64 5.78 -14.88
N LEU A 109 -3.67 6.45 -14.38
CA LEU A 109 -3.86 7.89 -14.63
C LEU A 109 -2.81 8.70 -13.87
N PRO A 110 -2.35 9.84 -14.42
CA PRO A 110 -1.31 10.67 -13.82
C PRO A 110 -1.89 11.62 -12.76
N ILE A 111 -2.74 11.08 -11.89
CA ILE A 111 -3.42 11.76 -10.77
C ILE A 111 -3.25 10.89 -9.51
N PRO A 112 -3.62 11.35 -8.30
CA PRO A 112 -3.44 10.58 -7.07
C PRO A 112 -4.16 9.23 -7.00
N LEU A 113 -3.66 8.22 -7.71
CA LEU A 113 -4.16 6.85 -7.85
C LEU A 113 -2.97 5.95 -8.18
N GLY A 114 -3.07 4.66 -7.85
CA GLY A 114 -2.16 3.62 -8.33
C GLY A 114 -0.69 4.03 -8.51
N VAL A 115 -0.24 4.06 -9.77
CA VAL A 115 1.13 4.34 -10.18
C VAL A 115 1.64 5.68 -9.64
N TRP A 116 0.80 6.72 -9.54
CA TRP A 116 1.26 8.00 -8.98
C TRP A 116 1.69 7.84 -7.53
N ALA A 117 0.89 7.17 -6.71
CA ALA A 117 1.19 6.98 -5.31
C ALA A 117 2.33 5.97 -5.11
N HIS A 118 2.45 4.98 -6.00
CA HIS A 118 3.60 4.09 -6.11
C HIS A 118 4.91 4.87 -6.26
N GLU A 119 4.97 5.76 -7.25
CA GLU A 119 6.14 6.61 -7.50
C GLU A 119 6.39 7.64 -6.39
N GLU A 120 5.35 8.17 -5.75
CA GLU A 120 5.54 9.04 -4.57
C GLU A 120 6.19 8.30 -3.39
N PHE A 121 5.93 7.00 -3.21
CA PHE A 121 6.58 6.22 -2.16
C PHE A 121 8.08 6.05 -2.43
N HIS A 122 8.47 5.76 -3.67
CA HIS A 122 9.88 5.77 -4.09
C HIS A 122 10.52 7.14 -3.84
N ARG A 123 9.88 8.21 -4.33
CA ARG A 123 10.37 9.60 -4.20
C ARG A 123 10.60 10.02 -2.75
N THR A 124 9.67 9.65 -1.87
CA THR A 124 9.73 10.02 -0.44
C THR A 124 10.82 9.27 0.31
N VAL A 125 11.08 7.99 0.00
CA VAL A 125 12.20 7.25 0.60
C VAL A 125 13.55 7.75 0.09
N LEU A 126 13.69 7.96 -1.23
CA LEU A 126 14.92 8.51 -1.83
C LEU A 126 15.28 9.86 -1.20
N GLY A 127 14.28 10.68 -1.02
CA GLY A 127 14.47 11.96 -0.41
C GLY A 127 14.84 11.92 1.08
N GLU A 128 14.28 11.01 1.86
CA GLU A 128 14.77 10.80 3.22
C GLU A 128 16.28 10.50 3.25
N ALA A 129 16.78 9.83 2.20
CA ALA A 129 18.18 9.59 1.93
C ALA A 129 18.95 10.79 1.32
N GLY A 130 18.35 11.98 1.28
CA GLY A 130 18.97 13.19 0.71
C GLY A 130 19.03 13.22 -0.82
N VAL A 131 18.37 12.29 -1.52
CA VAL A 131 18.40 12.20 -2.99
C VAL A 131 17.21 12.98 -3.60
N PRO A 132 17.44 14.12 -4.29
CA PRO A 132 16.39 14.85 -4.97
C PRO A 132 15.86 14.05 -6.16
N SER A 133 14.58 13.72 -6.14
CA SER A 133 13.91 13.00 -7.22
C SER A 133 12.52 13.57 -7.52
N LYS A 134 11.99 13.23 -8.69
CA LYS A 134 10.72 13.70 -9.23
C LYS A 134 9.86 12.51 -9.63
N ASN A 135 8.55 12.65 -9.42
CA ASN A 135 7.56 11.67 -9.85
C ASN A 135 7.17 11.92 -11.32
N GLY A 136 7.39 10.90 -12.14
CA GLY A 136 7.11 10.87 -13.58
C GLY A 136 5.68 10.49 -13.95
N ASN A 137 4.76 10.33 -12.98
CA ASN A 137 3.36 10.00 -13.21
C ASN A 137 2.41 11.11 -12.75
N TRP A 138 2.61 12.34 -13.23
CA TRP A 138 1.86 13.53 -12.83
C TRP A 138 1.33 14.32 -14.03
N LEU A 139 0.03 14.67 -13.99
CA LEU A 139 -0.71 15.25 -15.12
C LEU A 139 -0.06 16.50 -15.71
N PHE A 140 0.65 17.27 -14.88
CA PHE A 140 1.25 18.54 -15.28
C PHE A 140 2.71 18.42 -15.74
N HIS A 141 3.28 17.21 -15.79
CA HIS A 141 4.69 17.05 -16.13
C HIS A 141 4.98 15.85 -17.03
N ARG A 142 4.80 14.63 -16.53
CA ARG A 142 5.22 13.40 -17.18
C ARG A 142 4.21 12.30 -16.87
N TRP A 143 4.01 11.35 -17.78
CA TRP A 143 3.09 10.24 -17.60
C TRP A 143 3.71 8.94 -18.14
N ASP A 144 4.71 8.43 -17.43
CA ASP A 144 5.38 7.18 -17.82
C ASP A 144 5.75 6.26 -16.66
N GLY A 145 5.29 6.56 -15.44
CA GLY A 145 5.50 5.68 -14.28
C GLY A 145 6.97 5.53 -13.90
N THR A 146 7.69 6.65 -13.84
CA THR A 146 9.12 6.68 -13.50
C THR A 146 9.38 7.56 -12.28
N VAL A 147 10.49 7.31 -11.60
CA VAL A 147 11.09 8.28 -10.67
C VAL A 147 12.46 8.69 -11.20
N TYR A 148 12.62 9.97 -11.47
CA TYR A 148 13.77 10.51 -12.20
C TYR A 148 14.35 11.75 -11.49
N GLY A 149 15.38 12.36 -12.07
CA GLY A 149 16.12 13.50 -11.53
C GLY A 149 17.41 13.10 -10.80
N ILE A 150 17.78 11.82 -10.86
CA ILE A 150 18.87 11.24 -10.08
C ILE A 150 19.99 10.84 -11.04
N PRO A 151 21.20 11.39 -10.91
CA PRO A 151 22.35 10.97 -11.72
C PRO A 151 22.96 9.67 -11.18
N ASP A 152 23.73 8.95 -12.00
CA ASP A 152 24.29 7.65 -11.62
C ASP A 152 25.29 7.76 -10.44
N GLU A 153 26.01 8.88 -10.34
CA GLU A 153 26.96 9.14 -9.25
C GLU A 153 26.26 9.22 -7.89
N MET A 154 25.01 9.70 -7.86
CA MET A 154 24.25 9.79 -6.61
C MET A 154 23.74 8.42 -6.17
N LEU A 155 23.40 7.54 -7.12
CA LEU A 155 23.05 6.14 -6.83
C LEU A 155 24.28 5.35 -6.38
N GLU A 156 25.45 5.62 -6.97
CA GLU A 156 26.74 5.08 -6.54
C GLU A 156 27.05 5.45 -5.09
N ILE A 157 26.95 6.74 -4.74
CA ILE A 157 27.14 7.21 -3.36
C ILE A 157 26.11 6.59 -2.42
N LEU A 158 24.83 6.58 -2.80
CA LEU A 158 23.76 6.04 -1.95
C LEU A 158 23.95 4.54 -1.68
N LYS A 159 24.37 3.76 -2.69
CA LYS A 159 24.67 2.34 -2.53
C LYS A 159 25.84 2.11 -1.59
N ALA A 160 26.90 2.91 -1.72
CA ALA A 160 28.12 2.77 -0.92
C ALA A 160 27.90 3.17 0.55
N ASP A 161 27.21 4.28 0.78
CA ASP A 161 27.10 4.89 2.12
C ASP A 161 25.85 4.41 2.88
N GLU A 162 24.72 4.23 2.20
CA GLU A 162 23.43 3.90 2.82
C GLU A 162 22.65 2.82 2.02
N PRO A 163 23.20 1.60 1.85
CA PRO A 163 22.60 0.56 1.02
C PRO A 163 21.19 0.18 1.47
N ASP A 164 20.90 0.17 2.77
CA ASP A 164 19.57 -0.14 3.29
C ASP A 164 18.51 0.90 2.83
N ARG A 165 18.89 2.17 2.65
CA ARG A 165 17.99 3.20 2.11
C ARG A 165 17.76 3.03 0.62
N LEU A 166 18.80 2.69 -0.15
CA LEU A 166 18.65 2.34 -1.57
C LEU A 166 17.71 1.13 -1.73
N LEU A 167 17.96 0.06 -0.98
CA LEU A 167 17.14 -1.15 -1.01
C LEU A 167 15.71 -0.87 -0.59
N ASN A 168 15.48 -0.02 0.42
CA ASN A 168 14.13 0.38 0.81
C ASN A 168 13.45 1.19 -0.30
N SER A 169 14.19 2.06 -0.99
CA SER A 169 13.64 2.86 -2.07
C SER A 169 13.07 1.98 -3.18
N TYR A 170 13.80 0.94 -3.64
CA TYR A 170 13.30 0.03 -4.68
C TYR A 170 11.99 -0.67 -4.34
N VAL A 171 11.68 -0.90 -3.07
CA VAL A 171 10.48 -1.65 -2.69
C VAL A 171 9.35 -0.77 -2.17
N ALA A 172 9.61 0.54 -2.01
CA ALA A 172 8.68 1.48 -1.41
C ALA A 172 7.36 1.58 -2.19
N GLY A 173 7.41 1.59 -3.52
CA GLY A 173 6.21 1.60 -4.36
C GLY A 173 5.29 0.42 -4.05
N VAL A 174 5.82 -0.81 -4.04
CA VAL A 174 5.04 -2.01 -3.67
C VAL A 174 4.46 -1.94 -2.25
N GLN A 175 5.15 -1.27 -1.32
CA GLN A 175 4.64 -1.08 0.03
C GLN A 175 3.38 -0.19 0.06
N TYR A 176 3.20 0.70 -0.92
CA TYR A 176 1.99 1.51 -1.04
C TYR A 176 0.74 0.66 -1.30
N GLU A 177 0.75 -0.28 -2.26
CA GLU A 177 -0.44 -1.09 -2.52
C GLU A 177 -0.81 -1.95 -1.31
N VAL A 178 0.20 -2.45 -0.60
CA VAL A 178 0.02 -3.26 0.61
C VAL A 178 -0.59 -2.43 1.73
N ILE A 179 -0.06 -1.24 2.04
CA ILE A 179 -0.60 -0.41 3.12
C ILE A 179 -1.98 0.17 2.78
N LEU A 180 -2.25 0.48 1.50
CA LEU A 180 -3.57 0.92 1.05
C LEU A 180 -4.63 -0.17 1.31
N ASN A 181 -4.31 -1.44 1.02
CA ASN A 181 -5.19 -2.56 1.33
C ASN A 181 -5.47 -2.69 2.83
N ARG A 182 -4.47 -2.46 3.68
CA ARG A 182 -4.67 -2.44 5.14
C ARG A 182 -5.65 -1.35 5.54
N ARG A 183 -5.40 -0.11 5.09
CA ARG A 183 -6.23 1.07 5.37
C ARG A 183 -7.69 0.85 5.00
N ILE A 184 -7.93 0.35 3.79
CA ILE A 184 -9.29 0.05 3.30
C ILE A 184 -9.94 -1.06 4.14
N SER A 185 -9.24 -2.18 4.35
CA SER A 185 -9.80 -3.34 5.05
C SER A 185 -10.19 -3.01 6.49
N THR A 186 -9.35 -2.27 7.21
CA THR A 186 -9.66 -1.85 8.59
C THR A 186 -10.75 -0.78 8.61
N GLY A 187 -10.71 0.19 7.68
CA GLY A 187 -11.71 1.25 7.58
C GLY A 187 -13.12 0.72 7.33
N ASP A 188 -13.26 -0.17 6.35
CA ASP A 188 -14.53 -0.81 6.00
C ASP A 188 -14.97 -1.84 7.06
N PHE A 189 -14.03 -2.41 7.82
CA PHE A 189 -14.37 -3.25 8.97
C PHE A 189 -15.01 -2.43 10.10
N TYR A 190 -14.45 -1.29 10.51
CA TYR A 190 -14.96 -0.50 11.65
C TYR A 190 -16.16 0.36 11.28
N HIS A 191 -16.17 0.89 10.06
CA HIS A 191 -17.23 1.77 9.57
C HIS A 191 -17.97 1.08 8.43
N HIS A 192 -19.18 0.59 8.72
CA HIS A 192 -20.02 0.02 7.68
C HIS A 192 -20.50 1.11 6.71
N ARG A 193 -20.35 0.86 5.41
CA ARG A 193 -20.68 1.79 4.31
C ARG A 193 -21.36 1.02 3.17
N SER A 194 -22.10 1.72 2.30
CA SER A 194 -22.63 1.14 1.05
C SER A 194 -21.53 0.83 0.02
N LEU A 195 -20.37 1.49 0.15
CA LEU A 195 -19.28 1.50 -0.83
C LEU A 195 -18.27 0.39 -0.57
N ALA A 196 -18.53 -0.80 -1.11
CA ALA A 196 -17.65 -1.94 -0.93
C ALA A 196 -16.44 -1.86 -1.91
N LYS A 197 -15.22 -1.57 -1.40
CA LYS A 197 -13.97 -1.42 -2.17
C LYS A 197 -13.24 -2.75 -2.44
N ASN A 198 -13.97 -3.86 -2.36
CA ASN A 198 -13.47 -5.24 -2.41
C ASN A 198 -12.67 -5.52 -3.70
N ALA A 199 -13.11 -4.94 -4.83
CA ALA A 199 -12.42 -5.05 -6.11
C ALA A 199 -11.04 -4.38 -6.12
N LEU A 200 -10.86 -3.28 -5.38
CA LEU A 200 -9.55 -2.61 -5.22
C LEU A 200 -8.60 -3.46 -4.38
N LEU A 201 -9.12 -4.12 -3.33
CA LEU A 201 -8.33 -5.07 -2.53
C LEU A 201 -7.77 -6.20 -3.40
N LEU A 202 -8.61 -6.78 -4.27
CA LEU A 202 -8.20 -7.79 -5.24
C LEU A 202 -7.16 -7.24 -6.21
N TYR A 203 -7.42 -6.04 -6.77
CA TYR A 203 -6.53 -5.43 -7.74
C TYR A 203 -5.13 -5.21 -7.18
N ASN A 204 -5.02 -4.62 -5.97
CA ASN A 204 -3.74 -4.37 -5.32
C ASN A 204 -2.99 -5.68 -5.00
N ALA A 205 -3.69 -6.72 -4.50
CA ALA A 205 -3.08 -8.03 -4.28
C ALA A 205 -2.56 -8.67 -5.58
N TRP A 206 -3.34 -8.55 -6.66
CA TRP A 206 -2.95 -8.97 -7.99
C TRP A 206 -1.78 -8.16 -8.54
N TYR A 207 -1.77 -6.84 -8.36
CA TYR A 207 -0.74 -5.94 -8.86
C TYR A 207 0.61 -6.32 -8.26
N VAL A 208 0.70 -6.44 -6.94
CA VAL A 208 1.92 -6.86 -6.23
C VAL A 208 2.40 -8.23 -6.73
N HIS A 209 1.50 -9.22 -6.81
CA HIS A 209 1.88 -10.55 -7.29
C HIS A 209 2.32 -10.55 -8.77
N ASN A 210 1.61 -9.78 -9.60
CA ASN A 210 1.91 -9.65 -11.02
C ASN A 210 3.24 -8.93 -11.26
N TYR A 211 3.62 -7.98 -10.39
CA TYR A 211 4.91 -7.32 -10.48
C TYR A 211 6.05 -8.30 -10.18
N PHE A 212 5.94 -9.11 -9.12
CA PHE A 212 6.87 -10.24 -8.90
C PHE A 212 6.86 -11.27 -10.04
N ARG A 213 5.70 -11.54 -10.66
CA ARG A 213 5.59 -12.42 -11.83
C ARG A 213 6.36 -11.87 -13.02
N PHE A 214 6.23 -10.57 -13.30
CA PHE A 214 7.00 -9.87 -14.32
C PHE A 214 8.51 -9.97 -14.03
N SER A 215 8.94 -9.60 -12.82
CA SER A 215 10.34 -9.58 -12.38
C SER A 215 11.01 -10.96 -12.30
N THR A 216 10.24 -12.05 -12.37
CA THR A 216 10.76 -13.44 -12.37
C THR A 216 10.51 -14.15 -13.70
N SER A 217 10.40 -13.39 -14.79
CA SER A 217 10.08 -13.92 -16.12
C SER A 217 10.95 -13.28 -17.20
N ALA A 218 10.99 -13.92 -18.36
CA ALA A 218 11.66 -13.40 -19.56
C ALA A 218 11.15 -12.01 -20.01
N ALA A 219 9.98 -11.56 -19.52
CA ALA A 219 9.51 -10.21 -19.77
C ALA A 219 10.44 -9.15 -19.15
N SER A 220 11.00 -9.41 -17.97
CA SER A 220 11.98 -8.51 -17.35
C SER A 220 13.25 -8.40 -18.18
N ASP A 221 13.77 -9.54 -18.67
CA ASP A 221 14.93 -9.59 -19.56
C ASP A 221 14.66 -8.85 -20.89
N SER A 222 13.44 -9.01 -21.43
CA SER A 222 13.03 -8.32 -22.65
C SER A 222 13.00 -6.81 -22.44
N VAL A 223 12.42 -6.34 -21.33
CA VAL A 223 12.31 -4.91 -20.99
C VAL A 223 13.68 -4.26 -20.81
N LYS A 224 14.66 -4.97 -20.25
CA LYS A 224 16.06 -4.50 -20.18
C LYS A 224 16.66 -4.16 -21.55
N ILE A 225 16.22 -4.83 -22.62
CA ILE A 225 16.75 -4.63 -23.98
C ILE A 225 15.92 -3.60 -24.75
N ILE A 226 14.60 -3.70 -24.70
CA ILE A 226 13.71 -2.90 -25.57
C ILE A 226 13.44 -1.50 -25.03
N ALA A 227 13.51 -1.28 -23.72
CA ALA A 227 13.20 0.02 -23.12
C ALA A 227 14.33 1.05 -23.25
N PRO A 228 15.61 0.74 -22.92
CA PRO A 228 16.68 1.74 -22.93
C PRO A 228 16.87 2.51 -24.25
N PRO A 229 16.71 1.92 -25.45
CA PRO A 229 16.76 2.68 -26.71
C PRO A 229 15.70 3.78 -26.85
N HIS A 230 14.66 3.76 -26.03
CA HIS A 230 13.57 4.75 -25.99
C HIS A 230 13.66 5.69 -24.78
N GLU A 231 14.67 5.53 -23.94
CA GLU A 231 14.91 6.41 -22.79
C GLU A 231 15.84 7.56 -23.15
N ASP A 232 15.86 8.55 -22.26
CA ASP A 232 16.73 9.70 -22.41
C ASP A 232 18.21 9.31 -22.26
N PRO A 233 19.12 9.83 -23.12
CA PRO A 233 20.55 9.59 -22.96
C PRO A 233 21.15 10.22 -21.69
N ASP A 234 20.50 11.22 -21.08
CA ASP A 234 20.89 11.81 -19.80
C ASP A 234 20.46 10.89 -18.63
N PRO A 235 21.41 10.39 -17.81
CA PRO A 235 21.11 9.62 -16.61
C PRO A 235 20.06 10.22 -15.68
N ALA A 236 20.06 11.54 -15.52
CA ALA A 236 19.15 12.24 -14.63
C ALA A 236 17.70 12.22 -15.14
N LEU A 237 17.46 11.93 -16.43
CA LEU A 237 16.11 11.90 -17.02
C LEU A 237 15.54 10.48 -17.17
N ARG A 238 16.33 9.46 -16.85
CA ARG A 238 15.90 8.05 -16.81
C ARG A 238 15.22 7.71 -15.49
N ASP A 239 14.44 6.65 -15.52
CA ASP A 239 13.96 6.02 -14.29
C ASP A 239 15.15 5.57 -13.42
N TYR A 240 15.08 5.74 -12.10
CA TYR A 240 16.20 5.46 -11.19
C TYR A 240 16.40 3.96 -10.94
N ALA A 241 15.33 3.17 -11.00
CA ALA A 241 15.36 1.75 -10.69
C ALA A 241 15.32 0.89 -11.95
N GLY A 242 14.67 1.35 -13.02
CA GLY A 242 14.38 0.62 -14.25
C GLY A 242 13.32 -0.46 -14.04
N ALA A 243 13.66 -1.48 -13.25
CA ALA A 243 12.74 -2.51 -12.80
C ALA A 243 13.00 -2.80 -11.31
N ASP A 244 12.13 -2.28 -10.46
CA ASP A 244 12.31 -2.21 -9.00
C ASP A 244 12.78 -3.50 -8.35
N LEU A 245 12.05 -4.60 -8.56
CA LEU A 245 12.29 -5.83 -7.80
C LEU A 245 13.54 -6.60 -8.28
N THR A 246 13.94 -6.45 -9.55
CA THR A 246 15.20 -7.02 -10.05
C THR A 246 16.38 -6.14 -9.68
N ALA A 247 16.24 -4.81 -9.69
CA ALA A 247 17.23 -3.89 -9.14
C ALA A 247 17.45 -4.14 -7.63
N TRP A 248 16.36 -4.27 -6.86
CA TRP A 248 16.38 -4.65 -5.45
C TRP A 248 17.14 -5.95 -5.23
N ALA A 249 16.85 -7.02 -5.99
CA ALA A 249 17.59 -8.27 -5.86
C ALA A 249 19.05 -8.13 -6.29
N ALA A 250 19.35 -7.40 -7.35
CA ALA A 250 20.71 -7.21 -7.83
C ALA A 250 21.59 -6.56 -6.77
N ASP A 251 21.15 -5.44 -6.22
CA ASP A 251 21.91 -4.69 -5.23
C ASP A 251 21.89 -5.36 -3.86
N MET A 252 20.78 -6.01 -3.49
CA MET A 252 20.69 -6.77 -2.24
C MET A 252 21.64 -7.98 -2.24
N PHE A 253 21.85 -8.64 -3.40
CA PHE A 253 22.77 -9.78 -3.53
C PHE A 253 24.22 -9.39 -3.88
N ASN A 254 24.48 -8.11 -4.17
CA ASN A 254 25.82 -7.58 -4.49
C ASN A 254 26.12 -6.29 -3.70
N PRO A 255 26.08 -6.32 -2.35
CA PRO A 255 26.17 -5.12 -1.51
C PRO A 255 27.55 -4.47 -1.54
N GLY A 256 28.61 -5.24 -1.80
CA GLY A 256 29.99 -4.76 -1.80
C GLY A 256 30.51 -4.35 -3.19
N LEU A 257 29.70 -4.49 -4.24
CA LEU A 257 30.06 -4.06 -5.58
C LEU A 257 29.54 -2.64 -5.82
N PRO A 258 30.33 -1.76 -6.48
CA PRO A 258 29.86 -0.46 -6.95
C PRO A 258 28.54 -0.55 -7.71
N TYR A 259 27.73 0.51 -7.66
CA TYR A 259 26.44 0.55 -8.38
C TYR A 259 26.67 0.35 -9.88
N THR A 260 27.60 1.10 -10.44
CA THR A 260 27.95 1.07 -11.86
C THR A 260 28.54 -0.26 -12.34
N GLU A 261 29.25 -1.00 -11.49
CA GLU A 261 29.79 -2.33 -11.83
C GLU A 261 28.73 -3.44 -11.86
N THR A 262 27.60 -3.24 -11.19
CA THR A 262 26.48 -4.21 -11.20
C THR A 262 25.53 -4.04 -12.39
N ARG A 263 25.81 -3.09 -13.29
CA ARG A 263 24.94 -2.71 -14.39
C ARG A 263 25.70 -2.72 -15.71
N ASP A 264 24.99 -2.97 -16.80
CA ASP A 264 25.57 -2.85 -18.14
C ASP A 264 25.76 -1.38 -18.52
N PRO A 265 26.68 -1.04 -19.43
CA PRO A 265 26.71 0.30 -20.04
C PRO A 265 25.37 0.63 -20.70
N PHE A 266 24.94 1.89 -20.60
CA PHE A 266 23.72 2.34 -21.26
C PHE A 266 23.91 2.34 -22.79
N PRO A 267 22.96 1.79 -23.58
CA PRO A 267 23.13 1.75 -25.02
C PRO A 267 23.04 3.16 -25.62
N ASN A 268 24.06 3.55 -26.39
CA ASN A 268 24.10 4.81 -27.14
C ASN A 268 23.94 6.08 -26.28
N GLY A 269 24.36 6.05 -25.01
CA GLY A 269 24.29 7.21 -24.10
C GLY A 269 25.32 7.13 -22.97
N GLU A 270 25.19 8.01 -21.98
CA GLU A 270 26.10 8.08 -20.84
C GLU A 270 25.61 7.18 -19.68
N GLY A 271 26.55 6.75 -18.84
CA GLY A 271 26.25 6.00 -17.63
C GLY A 271 25.78 4.56 -17.87
N VAL A 272 24.95 4.05 -16.97
CA VAL A 272 24.57 2.63 -16.93
C VAL A 272 23.11 2.35 -17.28
N ASN A 273 22.86 1.16 -17.82
CA ASN A 273 21.53 0.60 -17.96
C ASN A 273 21.01 0.19 -16.58
N ARG A 274 20.10 1.02 -16.05
CA ARG A 274 19.46 0.80 -14.74
C ARG A 274 18.47 -0.36 -14.76
N ARG A 275 18.20 -1.02 -15.89
CA ARG A 275 17.39 -2.25 -15.89
C ARG A 275 18.26 -3.47 -15.68
N VAL A 276 17.91 -4.24 -14.65
CA VAL A 276 18.44 -5.58 -14.44
C VAL A 276 17.38 -6.60 -14.84
N GLY A 277 17.73 -7.52 -15.73
CA GLY A 277 16.89 -8.64 -16.11
C GLY A 277 16.96 -9.75 -15.05
N PHE A 278 15.93 -10.59 -14.98
CA PHE A 278 15.94 -11.75 -14.09
C PHE A 278 17.11 -12.70 -14.37
N SER A 279 17.50 -12.84 -15.65
CA SER A 279 18.59 -13.70 -16.08
C SER A 279 19.99 -13.14 -15.76
N ASP A 280 20.10 -11.85 -15.44
CA ASP A 280 21.36 -11.23 -14.99
C ASP A 280 21.65 -11.53 -13.51
N LEU A 281 20.62 -11.90 -12.76
CA LEU A 281 20.75 -12.19 -11.33
C LEU A 281 21.50 -13.51 -11.12
N SER A 282 22.26 -13.58 -10.01
CA SER A 282 22.83 -14.86 -9.56
C SER A 282 21.73 -15.89 -9.31
N SER A 283 22.05 -17.19 -9.40
CA SER A 283 21.07 -18.25 -9.15
C SER A 283 20.42 -18.12 -7.76
N GLU A 284 21.17 -17.68 -6.75
CA GLU A 284 20.63 -17.44 -5.41
C GLU A 284 19.61 -16.28 -5.38
N ALA A 285 19.91 -15.17 -6.06
CA ALA A 285 19.01 -14.04 -6.18
C ALA A 285 17.72 -14.40 -6.95
N GLN A 286 17.85 -15.21 -8.00
CA GLN A 286 16.71 -15.73 -8.76
C GLN A 286 15.79 -16.60 -7.88
N GLU A 287 16.36 -17.57 -7.15
CA GLU A 287 15.61 -18.42 -6.23
C GLU A 287 14.92 -17.61 -5.13
N TYR A 288 15.60 -16.58 -4.62
CA TYR A 288 15.06 -15.68 -3.62
C TYR A 288 13.84 -14.91 -4.15
N LEU A 289 13.93 -14.29 -5.33
CA LEU A 289 12.80 -13.57 -5.93
C LEU A 289 11.62 -14.50 -6.26
N VAL A 290 11.88 -15.73 -6.72
CA VAL A 290 10.83 -16.74 -6.93
C VAL A 290 10.14 -17.09 -5.62
N ARG A 291 10.87 -17.15 -4.50
CA ARG A 291 10.29 -17.34 -3.17
C ARG A 291 9.43 -16.14 -2.75
N GLN A 292 9.92 -14.92 -2.94
CA GLN A 292 9.16 -13.70 -2.67
C GLN A 292 7.86 -13.63 -3.48
N LYS A 293 7.89 -14.03 -4.76
CA LYS A 293 6.68 -14.16 -5.60
C LYS A 293 5.64 -15.11 -5.00
N ARG A 294 6.07 -16.23 -4.42
CA ARG A 294 5.15 -17.18 -3.77
C ARG A 294 4.57 -16.58 -2.49
N LEU A 295 5.39 -15.87 -1.71
CA LEU A 295 4.94 -15.20 -0.49
C LEU A 295 3.96 -14.06 -0.77
N SER A 296 4.08 -13.36 -1.91
CA SER A 296 3.13 -12.32 -2.28
C SER A 296 1.69 -12.81 -2.48
N LEU A 297 1.49 -14.13 -2.67
CA LEU A 297 0.15 -14.73 -2.68
C LEU A 297 -0.59 -14.58 -1.34
N LEU A 298 0.13 -14.35 -0.24
CA LEU A 298 -0.48 -14.06 1.06
C LEU A 298 -1.34 -12.78 1.02
N ASN A 299 -1.06 -11.83 0.13
CA ASN A 299 -1.90 -10.64 -0.03
C ASN A 299 -3.33 -10.95 -0.51
N PHE A 300 -3.59 -12.15 -1.03
CA PHE A 300 -4.94 -12.60 -1.40
C PHE A 300 -5.73 -13.19 -0.24
N LEU A 301 -5.09 -13.47 0.91
CA LEU A 301 -5.78 -13.99 2.09
C LEU A 301 -6.44 -12.83 2.84
N ASN A 302 -7.51 -12.31 2.25
CA ASN A 302 -8.36 -11.28 2.82
C ASN A 302 -9.82 -11.58 2.44
N PRO A 303 -10.68 -12.00 3.39
CA PRO A 303 -12.10 -12.28 3.12
C PRO A 303 -12.86 -11.09 2.54
N ALA A 304 -12.39 -9.86 2.79
CA ALA A 304 -12.92 -8.64 2.19
C ALA A 304 -12.66 -8.58 0.67
N ILE A 305 -11.86 -9.45 0.06
CA ILE A 305 -11.84 -9.55 -1.41
C ILE A 305 -13.17 -10.12 -1.93
N LEU A 306 -13.82 -11.00 -1.16
CA LEU A 306 -15.05 -11.70 -1.54
C LEU A 306 -16.25 -11.25 -0.67
N PHE A 307 -16.36 -9.94 -0.44
CA PHE A 307 -17.49 -9.30 0.25
C PHE A 307 -17.65 -9.63 1.75
N VAL A 308 -16.72 -10.33 2.38
CA VAL A 308 -16.75 -10.59 3.82
C VAL A 308 -15.89 -9.56 4.54
N ASN A 309 -16.44 -8.35 4.72
CA ASN A 309 -15.74 -7.27 5.40
C ASN A 309 -15.74 -7.44 6.93
N ARG A 310 -16.70 -8.18 7.48
CA ARG A 310 -16.86 -8.39 8.93
C ARG A 310 -17.57 -9.73 9.18
N ILE A 311 -17.04 -10.54 10.10
CA ILE A 311 -17.63 -11.78 10.59
C ILE A 311 -18.24 -11.50 11.96
N ARG A 312 -19.58 -11.55 12.06
CA ARG A 312 -20.31 -11.29 13.30
C ARG A 312 -20.58 -12.62 14.02
N LEU A 313 -20.09 -12.75 15.26
CA LEU A 313 -20.38 -13.92 16.10
C LEU A 313 -21.49 -13.64 17.14
N SER A 314 -21.60 -12.41 17.63
CA SER A 314 -22.70 -11.95 18.50
C SER A 314 -23.05 -10.48 18.19
N PRO A 315 -24.09 -9.91 18.81
CA PRO A 315 -24.37 -8.49 18.66
C PRO A 315 -23.20 -7.57 19.06
N GLU A 316 -22.42 -7.99 20.06
CA GLU A 316 -21.30 -7.27 20.68
C GLU A 316 -19.93 -7.74 20.23
N PHE A 317 -19.83 -8.83 19.45
CA PHE A 317 -18.55 -9.36 19.00
C PHE A 317 -18.52 -9.63 17.49
N SER A 318 -17.58 -8.98 16.81
CA SER A 318 -17.25 -9.26 15.42
C SER A 318 -15.77 -9.14 15.16
N PHE A 319 -15.28 -9.84 14.14
CA PHE A 319 -13.88 -9.82 13.76
C PHE A 319 -13.71 -10.01 12.25
N ASN A 320 -12.51 -9.74 11.76
CA ASN A 320 -12.05 -10.24 10.48
C ASN A 320 -10.59 -10.67 10.64
N LEU A 321 -10.01 -11.23 9.60
CA LEU A 321 -8.58 -11.53 9.54
C LEU A 321 -8.08 -11.37 8.13
N PHE A 322 -6.88 -10.84 7.95
CA PHE A 322 -6.22 -10.81 6.66
C PHE A 322 -4.71 -10.83 6.81
N THR A 323 -4.00 -11.34 5.80
CA THR A 323 -2.54 -11.34 5.80
C THR A 323 -1.98 -10.33 4.80
N GLN A 324 -0.75 -9.90 5.06
CA GLN A 324 0.02 -9.05 4.15
C GLN A 324 1.43 -9.59 3.99
N TYR A 325 1.95 -9.44 2.79
CA TYR A 325 3.35 -9.61 2.44
C TYR A 325 3.85 -8.30 1.83
N ALA A 326 4.98 -7.82 2.32
CA ALA A 326 5.69 -6.70 1.73
C ALA A 326 7.20 -6.98 1.62
N PRO A 327 7.84 -6.64 0.49
CA PRO A 327 9.30 -6.60 0.40
C PRO A 327 9.86 -5.43 1.20
N THR A 328 11.04 -5.62 1.79
CA THR A 328 11.73 -4.65 2.65
C THR A 328 13.23 -4.60 2.32
N HIS A 329 13.95 -3.58 2.78
CA HIS A 329 15.39 -3.48 2.58
C HIS A 329 16.17 -4.68 3.14
N PHE A 330 15.69 -5.26 4.25
CA PHE A 330 16.29 -6.45 4.85
C PHE A 330 15.70 -7.77 4.33
N GLY A 331 14.70 -7.76 3.45
CA GLY A 331 14.10 -8.97 2.88
C GLY A 331 12.58 -8.89 2.72
N ASN A 332 11.83 -9.29 3.74
CA ASN A 332 10.37 -9.20 3.73
C ASN A 332 9.74 -9.04 5.12
N ASP A 333 8.50 -8.55 5.12
CA ASP A 333 7.56 -8.65 6.22
C ASP A 333 6.36 -9.53 5.80
N ILE A 334 5.95 -10.42 6.69
CA ILE A 334 4.69 -11.16 6.61
C ILE A 334 3.89 -10.83 7.86
N ALA A 335 2.71 -10.26 7.68
CA ALA A 335 1.85 -9.81 8.75
C ALA A 335 0.50 -10.54 8.75
N LEU A 336 -0.05 -10.76 9.94
CA LEU A 336 -1.45 -11.11 10.17
C LEU A 336 -2.11 -9.95 10.90
N PHE A 337 -3.22 -9.46 10.36
CA PHE A 337 -4.05 -8.43 10.98
C PHE A 337 -5.38 -9.04 11.39
N VAL A 338 -5.81 -8.74 12.61
CA VAL A 338 -7.09 -9.17 13.19
C VAL A 338 -7.82 -7.94 13.72
N PRO A 339 -8.63 -7.27 12.89
CA PRO A 339 -9.54 -6.25 13.36
C PRO A 339 -10.69 -6.89 14.14
N LEU A 340 -11.06 -6.26 15.25
CA LEU A 340 -12.02 -6.73 16.23
C LEU A 340 -12.96 -5.58 16.60
N LYS A 341 -14.24 -5.89 16.80
CA LYS A 341 -15.18 -5.03 17.49
C LYS A 341 -15.72 -5.79 18.69
N ILE A 342 -15.43 -5.27 19.89
CA ILE A 342 -15.87 -5.82 21.17
C ILE A 342 -16.69 -4.75 21.88
N MET A 343 -18.00 -4.98 22.04
CA MET A 343 -18.97 -3.97 22.46
C MET A 343 -18.86 -2.73 21.55
N ASP A 344 -18.54 -1.57 22.12
CA ASP A 344 -18.35 -0.30 21.41
C ASP A 344 -16.88 0.01 21.10
N HIS A 345 -15.96 -0.96 21.28
CA HIS A 345 -14.53 -0.77 21.08
C HIS A 345 -14.07 -1.37 19.75
N ASN A 346 -13.43 -0.53 18.92
CA ASN A 346 -12.75 -0.93 17.70
C ASN A 346 -11.27 -1.18 17.99
N LEU A 347 -10.82 -2.43 17.85
CA LEU A 347 -9.46 -2.87 18.19
C LEU A 347 -8.79 -3.54 16.99
N LEU A 348 -7.50 -3.29 16.78
CA LEU A 348 -6.68 -4.04 15.83
C LEU A 348 -5.58 -4.76 16.59
N VAL A 349 -5.46 -6.07 16.41
CA VAL A 349 -4.27 -6.82 16.82
C VAL A 349 -3.52 -7.22 15.57
N ASN A 350 -2.20 -7.08 15.58
CA ASN A 350 -1.34 -7.52 14.49
C ASN A 350 -0.14 -8.32 15.00
N ALA A 351 0.36 -9.21 14.15
CA ALA A 351 1.57 -9.97 14.39
C ALA A 351 2.39 -10.02 13.10
N HIS A 352 3.70 -9.83 13.23
CA HIS A 352 4.64 -9.72 12.13
C HIS A 352 5.73 -10.78 12.22
N ARG A 353 6.15 -11.29 11.06
CA ARG A 353 7.37 -12.07 10.89
C ARG A 353 8.24 -11.38 9.85
N TYR A 354 9.33 -10.79 10.32
CA TYR A 354 10.30 -10.10 9.50
C TYR A 354 11.40 -11.07 9.07
N GLY A 355 11.53 -11.35 7.77
CA GLY A 355 12.53 -12.30 7.25
C GLY A 355 13.67 -11.59 6.54
N ASN A 356 14.91 -12.05 6.76
CA ASN A 356 16.04 -11.76 5.89
C ASN A 356 16.57 -13.04 5.21
N ARG A 357 17.81 -13.03 4.71
CA ARG A 357 18.43 -14.17 4.02
C ARG A 357 18.39 -15.46 4.83
N SER A 358 18.67 -15.40 6.14
CA SER A 358 18.84 -16.62 6.96
C SER A 358 18.26 -16.57 8.38
N ALA A 359 17.80 -15.41 8.84
CA ALA A 359 17.20 -15.18 10.14
C ALA A 359 15.77 -14.62 10.02
N ALA A 360 15.05 -14.66 11.15
CA ALA A 360 13.73 -14.04 11.26
C ALA A 360 13.59 -13.29 12.59
N GLY A 361 12.96 -12.13 12.49
CA GLY A 361 12.46 -11.30 13.55
C GLY A 361 10.94 -11.41 13.71
N TYR A 362 10.42 -10.86 14.79
CA TYR A 362 8.99 -10.86 15.08
C TYR A 362 8.53 -9.51 15.60
N GLY A 363 7.26 -9.19 15.39
CA GLY A 363 6.62 -8.00 15.93
C GLY A 363 5.18 -8.25 16.31
N ILE A 364 4.65 -7.38 17.15
CA ILE A 364 3.26 -7.35 17.57
C ILE A 364 2.78 -5.91 17.60
N GLY A 365 1.48 -5.71 17.41
CA GLY A 365 0.90 -4.39 17.50
C GLY A 365 -0.54 -4.40 17.97
N LEU A 366 -0.93 -3.27 18.54
CA LEU A 366 -2.25 -3.00 19.07
C LEU A 366 -2.73 -1.62 18.60
N GLY A 367 -3.92 -1.58 18.02
CA GLY A 367 -4.62 -0.36 17.66
C GLY A 367 -5.96 -0.25 18.37
N VAL A 368 -6.36 0.98 18.71
CA VAL A 368 -7.68 1.34 19.21
C VAL A 368 -8.18 2.50 18.33
N PHE A 369 -9.37 2.38 17.77
CA PHE A 369 -9.91 3.34 16.81
C PHE A 369 -11.21 3.97 17.30
N ASP A 370 -11.43 5.24 16.96
CA ASP A 370 -12.61 6.02 17.34
C ASP A 370 -12.93 5.98 18.86
N PHE A 371 -11.90 5.92 19.71
CA PHE A 371 -12.10 5.93 21.15
C PHE A 371 -12.69 7.26 21.60
N ARG A 372 -13.91 7.25 22.11
CA ARG A 372 -14.63 8.48 22.50
C ARG A 372 -14.03 9.05 23.80
N LEU A 373 -13.42 10.22 23.70
CA LEU A 373 -12.88 10.98 24.84
C LEU A 373 -13.91 11.96 25.40
N SER A 374 -14.75 12.54 24.54
CA SER A 374 -15.89 13.38 24.91
C SER A 374 -16.93 13.38 23.79
N GLU A 375 -18.02 14.13 23.92
CA GLU A 375 -19.02 14.28 22.85
C GLU A 375 -18.47 14.92 21.57
N ARG A 376 -17.38 15.70 21.67
CA ARG A 376 -16.78 16.42 20.54
C ARG A 376 -15.37 15.94 20.20
N MET A 377 -14.90 14.87 20.83
CA MET A 377 -13.53 14.40 20.65
C MET A 377 -13.46 12.87 20.68
N SER A 378 -12.80 12.31 19.69
CA SER A 378 -12.37 10.92 19.67
C SER A 378 -10.86 10.84 19.43
N ALA A 379 -10.27 9.68 19.63
CA ALA A 379 -8.87 9.45 19.30
C ALA A 379 -8.66 8.05 18.72
N ASP A 380 -7.71 7.97 17.81
CA ASP A 380 -7.10 6.71 17.39
C ASP A 380 -5.74 6.58 18.07
N MET A 381 -5.36 5.37 18.47
CA MET A 381 -4.04 5.05 18.99
C MET A 381 -3.57 3.76 18.32
N GLU A 382 -2.31 3.72 17.91
CA GLU A 382 -1.67 2.53 17.36
C GLU A 382 -0.26 2.41 17.92
N MET A 383 0.11 1.23 18.39
CA MET A 383 1.41 0.91 18.93
C MET A 383 1.91 -0.38 18.32
N ASP A 384 3.14 -0.38 17.83
CA ASP A 384 3.82 -1.57 17.34
C ASP A 384 5.14 -1.76 18.11
N LEU A 385 5.49 -3.01 18.37
CA LEU A 385 6.76 -3.44 18.93
C LEU A 385 7.37 -4.47 18.00
N TRP A 386 8.68 -4.40 17.78
CA TRP A 386 9.35 -5.31 16.87
C TRP A 386 10.76 -5.67 17.31
N ASN A 387 11.23 -6.78 16.76
CA ASN A 387 12.62 -7.21 16.75
C ASN A 387 12.96 -7.67 15.34
N GLN A 388 13.32 -6.72 14.47
CA GLN A 388 13.50 -6.91 13.02
C GLN A 388 14.94 -7.27 12.67
N PRO A 389 15.21 -7.97 11.55
CA PRO A 389 16.56 -8.07 11.01
C PRO A 389 17.21 -6.69 10.83
N ALA A 390 18.49 -6.56 11.17
CA ALA A 390 19.23 -5.32 11.02
C ALA A 390 19.52 -4.95 9.57
N SER A 391 19.74 -5.97 8.73
CA SER A 391 19.96 -5.88 7.28
C SER A 391 19.68 -7.24 6.63
N PHE A 392 19.80 -7.32 5.29
CA PHE A 392 19.59 -8.58 4.57
C PHE A 392 20.60 -9.70 4.95
N TRP A 393 21.84 -9.32 5.25
CA TRP A 393 22.98 -10.24 5.41
C TRP A 393 23.36 -10.53 6.86
N LEU A 394 23.07 -9.61 7.77
CA LEU A 394 23.42 -9.76 9.17
C LEU A 394 22.42 -10.67 9.87
N ASN A 395 22.91 -11.56 10.72
CA ASN A 395 22.06 -12.37 11.61
C ASN A 395 21.63 -11.61 12.87
N GLU A 396 21.93 -10.31 12.90
CA GLU A 396 21.57 -9.39 13.97
C GLU A 396 20.13 -8.91 13.84
N LYS A 397 19.53 -8.59 14.99
CA LYS A 397 18.17 -8.05 15.05
C LYS A 397 18.17 -6.76 15.87
N LYS A 398 17.33 -5.82 15.47
CA LYS A 398 17.11 -4.54 16.12
C LYS A 398 15.72 -4.53 16.74
N ALA A 399 15.69 -4.42 18.07
CA ALA A 399 14.46 -4.18 18.80
C ALA A 399 14.04 -2.71 18.66
N GLY A 400 12.74 -2.48 18.55
CA GLY A 400 12.18 -1.15 18.41
C GLY A 400 10.66 -1.12 18.56
N GLY A 401 10.08 0.04 18.34
CA GLY A 401 8.65 0.24 18.37
C GLY A 401 8.20 1.60 17.85
N SER A 402 6.90 1.73 17.66
CA SER A 402 6.21 2.95 17.24
C SER A 402 5.01 3.22 18.15
N LEU A 403 4.63 4.49 18.23
CA LEU A 403 3.39 4.95 18.82
C LEU A 403 2.82 6.09 17.97
N SER A 404 1.59 5.93 17.50
CA SER A 404 0.82 6.95 16.80
C SER A 404 -0.44 7.25 17.60
N ILE A 405 -0.69 8.53 17.88
CA ILE A 405 -1.93 9.00 18.51
C ILE A 405 -2.54 10.07 17.60
N ARG A 406 -3.84 9.93 17.30
CA ARG A 406 -4.58 10.84 16.43
C ARG A 406 -5.88 11.30 17.10
N PRO A 407 -5.84 12.35 17.96
CA PRO A 407 -7.05 13.04 18.37
C PRO A 407 -7.78 13.65 17.17
N GLN A 408 -9.10 13.49 17.15
CA GLN A 408 -10.02 14.06 16.18
C GLN A 408 -11.03 14.97 16.92
N PHE A 409 -11.22 16.18 16.42
CA PHE A 409 -12.12 17.20 16.96
C PHE A 409 -13.31 17.40 16.03
N ILE A 410 -14.50 17.15 16.54
CA ILE A 410 -15.75 17.25 15.78
C ILE A 410 -16.14 18.74 15.68
N ILE A 411 -16.04 19.30 14.48
CA ILE A 411 -16.40 20.69 14.17
C ILE A 411 -17.89 20.77 13.82
N SER A 412 -18.37 19.80 13.03
CA SER A 412 -19.78 19.61 12.69
C SER A 412 -20.07 18.12 12.49
N ARG A 413 -21.32 17.74 12.22
CA ARG A 413 -21.65 16.35 11.84
C ARG A 413 -20.80 15.86 10.66
N ALA A 414 -20.50 16.74 9.70
CA ALA A 414 -19.81 16.41 8.46
C ALA A 414 -18.29 16.63 8.51
N ILE A 415 -17.78 17.46 9.43
CA ILE A 415 -16.39 17.91 9.41
C ILE A 415 -15.74 17.67 10.77
N SER A 416 -14.56 17.07 10.75
CA SER A 416 -13.66 17.02 11.91
C SER A 416 -12.24 17.42 11.52
N GLY A 417 -11.54 18.07 12.44
CA GLY A 417 -10.11 18.33 12.31
C GLY A 417 -9.32 17.30 13.11
N TYR A 418 -8.11 16.97 12.71
CA TYR A 418 -7.25 16.07 13.47
C TYR A 418 -5.82 16.55 13.55
N ILE A 419 -5.15 16.07 14.60
CA ILE A 419 -3.70 16.14 14.77
C ILE A 419 -3.24 14.70 14.97
N ARG A 420 -2.23 14.25 14.24
CA ARG A 420 -1.58 12.96 14.47
C ARG A 420 -0.16 13.21 14.95
N LEU A 421 0.18 12.62 16.08
CA LEU A 421 1.54 12.57 16.63
C LEU A 421 2.04 11.14 16.50
N SER A 422 3.14 10.95 15.77
CA SER A 422 3.72 9.63 15.53
C SER A 422 5.19 9.63 15.90
N GLY A 423 5.60 8.77 16.82
CA GLY A 423 6.99 8.54 17.18
C GLY A 423 7.40 7.10 16.87
N LYS A 424 8.63 6.88 16.43
CA LYS A 424 9.23 5.55 16.35
C LYS A 424 10.72 5.55 16.69
N THR A 425 11.20 4.40 17.13
CA THR A 425 12.64 4.12 17.25
C THR A 425 13.23 3.68 15.90
N HIS A 426 14.51 3.28 15.89
CA HIS A 426 15.15 2.64 14.75
C HIS A 426 14.38 1.40 14.29
N GLY A 427 14.41 1.14 12.98
CA GLY A 427 13.72 0.02 12.34
C GLY A 427 12.74 0.49 11.26
N TRP A 428 12.30 -0.44 10.43
CA TRP A 428 11.37 -0.15 9.34
C TRP A 428 9.92 -0.29 9.80
N GLN A 429 9.07 0.60 9.31
CA GLN A 429 7.62 0.55 9.48
C GLN A 429 7.00 0.89 8.13
N MET A 430 6.10 0.05 7.64
CA MET A 430 5.40 0.30 6.38
C MET A 430 4.65 1.66 6.43
N GLY A 431 4.76 2.46 5.38
CA GLY A 431 4.17 3.81 5.33
C GLY A 431 4.95 4.86 6.12
N ASN A 432 6.20 4.57 6.47
CA ASN A 432 7.12 5.51 7.11
C ASN A 432 8.46 5.49 6.35
N PRO A 433 8.93 6.63 5.79
CA PRO A 433 10.14 6.64 4.99
C PRO A 433 11.43 6.51 5.82
N TYR A 434 11.36 6.78 7.13
CA TYR A 434 12.53 6.83 8.01
C TYR A 434 12.93 5.43 8.47
N LEU A 435 14.18 5.02 8.24
CA LEU A 435 14.77 3.84 8.91
C LEU A 435 15.26 4.17 10.32
N GLU A 436 15.70 5.42 10.51
CA GLU A 436 16.15 5.97 11.78
C GLU A 436 14.97 6.36 12.70
N LYS A 437 15.28 6.75 13.95
CA LYS A 437 14.27 7.30 14.87
C LYS A 437 13.60 8.54 14.25
N ASN A 438 12.29 8.66 14.44
CA ASN A 438 11.54 9.79 13.88
C ASN A 438 10.39 10.21 14.81
N LEU A 439 10.11 11.52 14.81
CA LEU A 439 8.91 12.11 15.40
C LEU A 439 8.24 12.96 14.33
N SER A 440 6.98 12.63 14.03
CA SER A 440 6.18 13.30 13.02
C SER A 440 4.90 13.89 13.58
N VAL A 441 4.49 15.00 12.98
CA VAL A 441 3.23 15.69 13.27
C VAL A 441 2.48 15.87 11.97
N GLN A 442 1.26 15.37 11.90
CA GLN A 442 0.37 15.58 10.75
C GLN A 442 -0.87 16.33 11.19
N LEU A 443 -1.28 17.31 10.37
CA LEU A 443 -2.52 18.07 10.54
C LEU A 443 -3.42 17.79 9.35
N GLY A 444 -4.71 17.62 9.59
CA GLY A 444 -5.65 17.41 8.50
C GLY A 444 -7.11 17.49 8.92
N MET A 445 -7.97 17.12 7.99
CA MET A 445 -9.42 17.16 8.17
C MET A 445 -10.07 15.88 7.65
N ASN A 446 -11.15 15.46 8.29
CA ASN A 446 -12.07 14.49 7.71
C ASN A 446 -13.36 15.17 7.25
N ILE A 447 -13.85 14.75 6.09
CA ILE A 447 -15.12 15.19 5.51
C ILE A 447 -16.00 13.96 5.28
N ASN A 448 -17.16 13.93 5.92
CA ASN A 448 -18.16 12.88 5.78
C ASN A 448 -19.35 13.39 4.94
N VAL A 449 -19.81 12.57 4.00
CA VAL A 449 -20.96 12.84 3.13
C VAL A 449 -22.00 11.73 3.27
N GLY A 450 -23.28 12.11 3.23
CA GLY A 450 -24.41 11.16 3.32
C GLY A 450 -24.54 10.53 4.71
N ILE A 451 -24.45 11.34 5.76
CA ILE A 451 -24.67 10.92 7.14
C ILE A 451 -26.18 10.70 7.35
N PRO A 452 -26.63 9.53 7.82
CA PRO A 452 -28.04 9.31 8.14
C PRO A 452 -28.51 10.26 9.26
N ASP A 453 -29.78 10.69 9.18
CA ASP A 453 -30.36 11.69 10.08
C ASP A 453 -30.45 11.27 11.55
#